data_AF-A0A067PQF3-F1
#
_entry.id   AF-A0A067PQF3-F1
#
_cell.length_a   1.000
_cell.length_b   1.000
_cell.length_c   1.000
_cell.angle_alpha   90.00
_cell.angle_beta   90.00
_cell.angle_gamma   90.00
#
_symmetry.space_group_name_H-M   'P 1'
#
loop_
_entity.id
_entity.type
_entity.pdbx_description
1 polymer ?
#
loop_
_entity_poly.entity_id
_entity_poly.type
_entity_poly.pdbx_seq_one_letter_code
_entity_poly.pdbx_strand_id
1 'polypeptide(L)'
;MEGCNPILDPFLWDPRFRDATPLLSHRFRSIALGTPKLWNCLRVYIGRDDEHALLGTSPESFSRVLQRSGAVPLDLLFVCRRTCDEGRDVGDSRRISRLLFPHLPRLRSCDLFIESMTGALPLFDAFQFAEAPTLDRMAFRSAEEDAEWITDWLGHAESHPIFSGGTPNMSSLTIVGIILFPPTSPLPPLQAVTFLSITTGTPQYFPAEFRLLLSAMPTLIVLELMSPFVVRVEAFSTPNPRPLTLSDLTANNLIEEWTAPVLQSLCISRLCEGINDALQHINTTKYPLLESLVLGGRRFTLTSSFVHATDTLKHVSLMDISKKSADDLLRMVTPSPPYLWPDYNHCRLAPLARSIGLHFYSSEL
;
A
#
# COMPACT_ATOMS: atom_id res chain seq x y z
N MET A 1 12.20 -10.78 18.12
CA MET A 1 13.32 -9.84 18.38
C MET A 1 13.60 -9.11 17.08
N GLU A 2 13.73 -7.79 17.18
CA GLU A 2 13.62 -6.79 16.09
C GLU A 2 12.22 -6.73 15.47
N GLY A 3 11.32 -6.07 16.22
CA GLY A 3 10.02 -5.65 15.71
C GLY A 3 10.20 -4.75 14.50
N CYS A 4 9.36 -4.99 13.49
CA CYS A 4 9.23 -4.17 12.30
C CYS A 4 9.12 -2.70 12.71
N ASN A 5 10.23 -1.96 12.63
CA ASN A 5 10.17 -0.50 12.59
C ASN A 5 9.36 -0.18 11.33
N PRO A 6 8.15 0.40 11.45
CA PRO A 6 7.45 0.86 10.26
C PRO A 6 8.39 1.89 9.62
N ILE A 7 8.77 1.59 8.38
CA ILE A 7 9.65 2.41 7.54
C ILE A 7 9.34 3.88 7.82
N LEU A 8 10.23 4.51 8.58
CA LEU A 8 10.15 5.93 8.90
C LEU A 8 10.32 6.65 7.57
N ASP A 9 9.22 7.17 7.03
CA ASP A 9 9.27 8.06 5.89
C ASP A 9 10.17 9.26 6.30
N PRO A 10 11.36 9.42 5.70
CA PRO A 10 12.42 10.29 6.23
C PRO A 10 12.10 11.80 6.17
N PHE A 11 10.89 12.17 5.75
CA PHE A 11 10.45 13.54 5.51
C PHE A 11 9.36 14.04 6.45
N LEU A 12 8.87 13.22 7.39
CA LEU A 12 7.89 13.66 8.38
C LEU A 12 8.58 14.38 9.54
N TRP A 13 8.15 15.61 9.82
CA TRP A 13 8.72 16.39 10.91
C TRP A 13 8.35 15.75 12.24
N ASP A 14 9.36 15.21 12.89
CA ASP A 14 9.27 14.82 14.29
C ASP A 14 9.23 16.10 15.15
N PRO A 15 8.26 16.23 16.08
CA PRO A 15 8.26 17.27 17.09
C PRO A 15 9.61 17.45 17.80
N ARG A 16 10.49 16.45 17.85
CA ARG A 16 11.86 16.56 18.40
C ARG A 16 12.76 17.58 17.68
N PHE A 17 12.56 17.85 16.38
CA PHE A 17 13.28 18.95 15.71
C PHE A 17 12.91 20.32 16.31
N ARG A 18 11.69 20.44 16.85
CA ARG A 18 11.23 21.63 17.57
C ARG A 18 12.04 21.89 18.84
N ASP A 19 12.45 20.84 19.54
CA ASP A 19 13.24 20.94 20.78
C ASP A 19 14.69 21.35 20.50
N ALA A 20 15.16 21.13 19.27
CA ALA A 20 16.46 21.59 18.80
C ALA A 20 16.45 23.06 18.33
N THR A 21 15.32 23.60 17.82
CA THR A 21 15.24 25.00 17.35
C THR A 21 15.66 26.08 18.37
N PRO A 22 15.40 25.92 19.68
CA PRO A 22 15.95 26.78 20.74
C PRO A 22 17.47 26.75 20.86
N LEU A 23 18.13 25.66 20.45
CA LEU A 23 19.58 25.48 20.55
C LEU A 23 20.32 26.06 19.33
N LEU A 24 19.58 26.50 18.30
CA LEU A 24 20.14 27.07 17.07
C LEU A 24 20.30 28.59 17.16
N SER A 25 21.18 29.13 16.32
CA SER A 25 21.39 30.58 16.21
C SER A 25 20.09 31.34 15.96
N HIS A 26 20.00 32.59 16.45
CA HIS A 26 18.83 33.45 16.26
C HIS A 26 18.41 33.57 14.79
N ARG A 27 19.39 33.68 13.88
CA ARG A 27 19.16 33.76 12.43
C ARG A 27 18.51 32.49 11.90
N PHE A 28 19.02 31.32 12.29
CA PHE A 28 18.44 30.05 11.86
C PHE A 28 17.01 29.90 12.39
N ARG A 29 16.78 30.22 13.67
CA ARG A 29 15.44 30.18 14.27
C ARG A 29 14.46 31.08 13.53
N SER A 30 14.86 32.31 13.22
CA SER A 30 14.03 33.26 12.45
C SER A 30 13.65 32.71 11.07
N ILE A 31 14.63 32.13 10.35
CA ILE A 31 14.37 31.50 9.04
C ILE A 31 13.42 30.30 9.20
N ALA A 32 13.69 29.41 10.16
CA ALA A 32 12.88 28.22 10.38
C ALA A 32 11.43 28.58 10.71
N LEU A 33 11.21 29.55 11.62
CA LEU A 33 9.88 30.02 11.99
C LEU A 33 9.18 30.78 10.85
N GLY A 34 9.93 31.45 9.98
CA GLY A 34 9.40 32.24 8.86
C GLY A 34 9.21 31.46 7.56
N THR A 35 9.51 30.17 7.51
CA THR A 35 9.44 29.35 6.28
C THR A 35 8.31 28.31 6.36
N PRO A 36 7.11 28.59 5.80
CA PRO A 36 5.93 27.73 5.98
C PRO A 36 6.08 26.29 5.47
N LYS A 37 6.87 26.10 4.40
CA LYS A 37 7.17 24.76 3.83
C LYS A 37 7.90 23.82 4.80
N LEU A 38 8.48 24.35 5.87
CA LEU A 38 9.09 23.53 6.92
C LEU A 38 8.04 23.01 7.92
N TRP A 39 6.79 23.48 7.85
CA TRP A 39 5.74 23.16 8.83
C TRP A 39 4.54 22.48 8.18
N ASN A 40 4.72 21.86 7.03
CA ASN A 40 3.61 21.30 6.25
C ASN A 40 3.48 19.78 6.35
N CYS A 41 4.54 19.10 6.79
CA CYS A 41 4.60 17.65 6.91
C CYS A 41 4.61 17.29 8.40
N LEU A 42 3.45 16.94 8.98
CA LEU A 42 3.25 16.89 10.42
C LEU A 42 2.97 15.48 10.90
N ARG A 43 3.69 15.06 11.95
CA ARG A 43 3.34 13.88 12.73
C ARG A 43 2.55 14.29 13.98
N VAL A 44 1.36 13.74 14.14
CA VAL A 44 0.42 14.06 15.21
C VAL A 44 0.17 12.80 16.04
N TYR A 45 0.62 12.82 17.28
CA TYR A 45 0.39 11.73 18.23
C TYR A 45 -0.88 12.01 19.02
N ILE A 46 -1.85 11.11 18.90
CA ILE A 46 -3.09 11.11 19.66
C ILE A 46 -2.99 9.97 20.67
N GLY A 47 -3.22 10.29 21.94
CA GLY A 47 -3.06 9.35 23.05
C GLY A 47 -1.68 9.41 23.70
N ARG A 48 -1.63 9.03 24.98
CA ARG A 48 -0.39 8.85 25.73
C ARG A 48 -0.24 7.40 26.14
N ASP A 49 0.95 6.87 25.89
CA ASP A 49 1.40 5.59 26.41
C ASP A 49 2.15 5.85 27.72
N ASP A 50 1.97 5.00 28.73
CA ASP A 50 2.58 5.13 30.06
C ASP A 50 4.12 5.12 30.00
N GLU A 51 4.70 4.35 29.06
CA GLU A 51 6.16 4.33 28.86
C GLU A 51 6.67 5.60 28.13
N HIS A 52 5.77 6.33 27.48
CA HIS A 52 6.09 7.41 26.57
C HIS A 52 5.21 8.66 26.78
N ALA A 53 4.84 8.95 28.03
CA ALA A 53 3.93 10.03 28.43
C ALA A 53 4.29 11.45 27.90
N LEU A 54 5.50 11.62 27.36
CA LEU A 54 6.02 12.86 26.75
C LEU A 54 5.74 13.00 25.24
N LEU A 55 5.22 11.98 24.56
CA LEU A 55 5.09 11.98 23.09
C LEU A 55 3.74 12.49 22.56
N GLY A 56 2.73 12.69 23.42
CA GLY A 56 1.43 13.21 23.01
C GLY A 56 1.51 14.62 22.42
N THR A 57 0.86 14.85 21.27
CA THR A 57 0.85 16.18 20.65
C THR A 57 -0.17 17.07 21.35
N SER A 58 0.28 18.13 22.04
CA SER A 58 -0.66 19.05 22.67
C SER A 58 -1.43 19.88 21.63
N PRO A 59 -2.73 20.16 21.84
CA PRO A 59 -3.52 20.99 20.92
C PRO A 59 -2.91 22.39 20.69
N GLU A 60 -2.32 23.00 21.71
CA GLU A 60 -1.68 24.32 21.62
C GLU A 60 -0.39 24.28 20.80
N SER A 61 0.32 23.15 20.83
CA SER A 61 1.46 22.91 19.95
C SER A 61 1.01 22.79 18.50
N PHE A 62 0.02 21.93 18.27
CA PHE A 62 -0.52 21.66 16.94
C PHE A 62 -1.07 22.93 16.29
N SER A 63 -1.84 23.74 17.03
CA SER A 63 -2.35 25.03 16.54
C SER A 63 -1.24 25.97 16.06
N ARG A 64 -0.14 26.09 16.83
CA ARG A 64 1.00 26.94 16.43
C ARG A 64 1.68 26.44 15.17
N VAL A 65 1.75 25.13 14.97
CA VAL A 65 2.35 24.53 13.77
C VAL A 65 1.44 24.74 12.56
N LEU A 66 0.13 24.55 12.70
CA LEU A 66 -0.85 24.85 11.65
C LEU A 66 -0.77 26.33 11.23
N GLN A 67 -0.67 27.26 12.18
CA GLN A 67 -0.49 28.68 11.88
C GLN A 67 0.80 28.94 11.08
N ARG A 68 1.91 28.31 11.46
CA ARG A 68 3.20 28.46 10.75
C ARG A 68 3.19 27.86 9.35
N SER A 69 2.42 26.81 9.12
CA SER A 69 2.22 26.23 7.78
C SER A 69 1.59 27.24 6.79
N GLY A 70 0.97 28.31 7.28
CA GLY A 70 0.55 29.41 6.42
C GLY A 70 -0.55 29.00 5.46
N ALA A 71 -0.26 28.93 4.15
CA ALA A 71 -1.19 28.54 3.07
C ALA A 71 -0.80 27.24 2.33
N VAL A 72 0.28 26.60 2.74
CA VAL A 72 0.86 25.48 1.98
C VAL A 72 0.06 24.18 2.14
N PRO A 73 0.11 23.26 1.16
CA PRO A 73 -0.52 21.94 1.28
C PRO A 73 0.04 21.14 2.46
N LEU A 74 -0.83 20.45 3.18
CA LEU A 74 -0.51 19.68 4.38
C LEU A 74 -0.37 18.19 4.08
N ASP A 75 0.65 17.57 4.65
CA ASP A 75 0.85 16.13 4.71
C ASP A 75 0.83 15.73 6.18
N LEU A 76 -0.11 14.89 6.58
CA LEU A 76 -0.32 14.53 7.99
C LEU A 76 -0.15 13.03 8.19
N LEU A 77 0.62 12.66 9.22
CA LEU A 77 0.63 11.32 9.79
C LEU A 77 0.05 11.38 11.21
N PHE A 78 -1.11 10.79 11.40
CA PHE A 78 -1.68 10.57 12.72
C PHE A 78 -1.20 9.23 13.28
N VAL A 79 -0.81 9.23 14.54
CA VAL A 79 -0.50 8.03 15.32
C VAL A 79 -1.49 7.99 16.47
N CYS A 80 -2.53 7.19 16.34
CA CYS A 80 -3.63 7.03 17.29
C CYS A 80 -3.32 5.85 18.21
N ARG A 81 -2.68 6.16 19.35
CA ARG A 81 -2.18 5.16 20.29
C ARG A 81 -3.25 4.63 21.23
N ARG A 82 -2.99 3.47 21.82
CA ARG A 82 -3.72 3.00 23.01
C ARG A 82 -3.54 4.00 24.16
N THR A 83 -4.65 4.33 24.81
CA THR A 83 -4.71 5.37 25.84
C THR A 83 -4.95 4.73 27.20
N CYS A 84 -4.18 5.12 28.21
CA CYS A 84 -4.45 4.71 29.60
C CYS A 84 -5.52 5.60 30.28
N ASP A 85 -5.76 6.81 29.76
CA ASP A 85 -6.79 7.75 30.21
C ASP A 85 -7.71 8.12 29.03
N GLU A 86 -8.73 7.29 28.79
CA GLU A 86 -9.69 7.48 27.70
C GLU A 86 -10.36 8.86 27.73
N GLY A 87 -10.60 9.43 28.92
CA GLY A 87 -11.31 10.70 29.07
C GLY A 87 -10.50 11.90 28.57
N ARG A 88 -9.23 12.00 28.98
CA ARG A 88 -8.36 13.11 28.57
C ARG A 88 -7.96 13.00 27.10
N ASP A 89 -7.59 11.82 26.64
CA ASP A 89 -7.01 11.64 25.30
C ASP A 89 -8.08 11.78 24.19
N VAL A 90 -9.32 11.34 24.45
CA VAL A 90 -10.46 11.66 23.57
C VAL A 90 -10.71 13.17 23.52
N GLY A 91 -10.54 13.87 24.64
CA GLY A 91 -10.63 15.33 24.71
C GLY A 91 -9.60 16.02 23.82
N ASP A 92 -8.33 15.62 23.91
CA ASP A 92 -7.26 16.18 23.07
C ASP A 92 -7.44 15.81 21.59
N SER A 93 -7.83 14.58 21.27
CA SER A 93 -8.17 14.14 19.90
C SER A 93 -9.28 15.01 19.29
N ARG A 94 -10.37 15.27 20.04
CA ARG A 94 -11.44 16.20 19.62
C ARG A 94 -10.93 17.62 19.37
N ARG A 95 -10.05 18.12 20.24
CA ARG A 95 -9.48 19.47 20.09
C ARG A 95 -8.57 19.56 18.87
N ILE A 96 -7.72 18.57 18.64
CA ILE A 96 -6.87 18.47 17.44
C ILE A 96 -7.72 18.42 16.17
N SER A 97 -8.76 17.57 16.16
CA SER A 97 -9.66 17.43 15.02
C SER A 97 -10.35 18.75 14.66
N ARG A 98 -10.86 19.48 15.68
CA ARG A 98 -11.44 20.82 15.52
C ARG A 98 -10.45 21.85 15.02
N LEU A 99 -9.19 21.80 15.47
CA LEU A 99 -8.14 22.70 15.00
C LEU A 99 -7.78 22.42 13.54
N LEU A 100 -7.81 21.16 13.11
CA LEU A 100 -7.49 20.78 11.74
C LEU A 100 -8.63 21.06 10.76
N PHE A 101 -9.89 20.98 11.21
CA PHE A 101 -11.07 21.09 10.34
C PHE A 101 -11.04 22.28 9.34
N PRO A 102 -10.68 23.51 9.74
CA PRO A 102 -10.59 24.66 8.81
C PRO A 102 -9.48 24.54 7.75
N HIS A 103 -8.57 23.58 7.92
CA HIS A 103 -7.42 23.34 7.05
C HIS A 103 -7.59 22.07 6.19
N LEU A 104 -8.74 21.39 6.21
CA LEU A 104 -8.99 20.24 5.33
C LEU A 104 -8.91 20.56 3.82
N PRO A 105 -9.30 21.77 3.34
CA PRO A 105 -9.17 22.12 1.92
C PRO A 105 -7.74 22.21 1.37
N ARG A 106 -6.72 22.09 2.23
CA ARG A 106 -5.31 22.04 1.83
C ARG A 106 -4.63 20.72 2.20
N LEU A 107 -5.38 19.78 2.76
CA LEU A 107 -4.88 18.45 3.09
C LEU A 107 -4.56 17.73 1.79
N ARG A 108 -3.29 17.34 1.60
CA ARG A 108 -2.79 16.65 0.41
C ARG A 108 -2.56 15.17 0.68
N SER A 109 -2.02 14.85 1.85
CA SER A 109 -1.79 13.47 2.27
C SER A 109 -2.27 13.27 3.70
N CYS A 110 -2.94 12.16 3.96
CA CYS A 110 -3.40 11.77 5.30
C CYS A 110 -3.08 10.29 5.55
N ASP A 111 -2.16 10.02 6.48
CA ASP A 111 -1.82 8.68 6.93
C ASP A 111 -2.32 8.51 8.37
N LEU A 112 -3.12 7.48 8.61
CA LEU A 112 -3.70 7.15 9.91
C LEU A 112 -3.11 5.82 10.40
N PHE A 113 -2.14 5.91 11.31
CA PHE A 113 -1.66 4.75 12.05
C PHE A 113 -2.50 4.58 13.31
N ILE A 114 -3.25 3.49 13.39
CA ILE A 114 -4.28 3.22 14.40
C ILE A 114 -3.83 2.02 15.23
N GLU A 115 -3.50 2.26 16.49
CA GLU A 115 -3.33 1.23 17.53
C GLU A 115 -4.59 1.16 18.43
N SER A 116 -5.38 2.25 18.44
CA SER A 116 -6.62 2.35 19.21
C SER A 116 -7.71 3.12 18.46
N MET A 117 -8.88 2.49 18.36
CA MET A 117 -10.09 3.12 17.84
C MET A 117 -10.56 4.28 18.72
N THR A 118 -10.40 4.20 20.05
CA THR A 118 -10.79 5.28 20.97
C THR A 118 -10.08 6.60 20.63
N GLY A 119 -8.80 6.54 20.24
CA GLY A 119 -8.04 7.71 19.80
C GLY A 119 -8.43 8.22 18.40
N ALA A 120 -8.72 7.29 17.47
CA ALA A 120 -9.05 7.61 16.08
C ALA A 120 -10.50 8.11 15.89
N LEU A 121 -11.43 7.68 16.74
CA LEU A 121 -12.86 7.96 16.61
C LEU A 121 -13.19 9.45 16.47
N PRO A 122 -12.67 10.35 17.33
CA PRO A 122 -12.95 11.77 17.18
C PRO A 122 -12.49 12.38 15.85
N LEU A 123 -11.46 11.81 15.21
CA LEU A 123 -11.05 12.22 13.87
C LEU A 123 -12.09 11.80 12.84
N PHE A 124 -12.55 10.55 12.92
CA PHE A 124 -13.59 10.03 12.01
C PHE A 124 -14.89 10.82 12.13
N ASP A 125 -15.36 11.07 13.37
CA ASP A 125 -16.54 11.88 13.63
C ASP A 125 -16.39 13.31 13.05
N ALA A 126 -15.23 13.93 13.25
CA ALA A 126 -14.99 15.28 12.78
C ALA A 126 -14.90 15.37 11.25
N PHE A 127 -14.44 14.32 10.58
CA PHE A 127 -14.23 14.32 9.13
C PHE A 127 -15.40 13.72 8.36
N GLN A 128 -16.39 13.11 9.02
CA GLN A 128 -17.53 12.45 8.41
C GLN A 128 -18.12 13.25 7.23
N PHE A 129 -18.49 14.51 7.46
CA PHE A 129 -19.11 15.39 6.44
C PHE A 129 -18.16 16.42 5.84
N ALA A 130 -16.86 16.27 6.10
CA ALA A 130 -15.89 17.24 5.63
C ALA A 130 -15.64 17.10 4.12
N GLU A 131 -15.08 18.16 3.54
CA GLU A 131 -14.54 18.15 2.18
C GLU A 131 -13.01 18.25 2.26
N ALA A 132 -12.32 17.45 1.46
CA ALA A 132 -10.87 17.51 1.31
C ALA A 132 -10.50 17.55 -0.19
N PRO A 133 -10.80 18.65 -0.89
CA PRO A 133 -10.64 18.76 -2.35
C PRO A 133 -9.20 18.55 -2.83
N THR A 134 -8.19 18.83 -2.01
CA THR A 134 -6.78 18.65 -2.40
C THR A 134 -6.18 17.31 -1.98
N LEU A 135 -6.96 16.44 -1.32
CA LEU A 135 -6.46 15.16 -0.83
C LEU A 135 -6.11 14.28 -2.02
N ASP A 136 -4.84 13.93 -2.14
CA ASP A 136 -4.28 13.08 -3.20
C ASP A 136 -4.07 11.65 -2.68
N ARG A 137 -3.62 11.53 -1.42
CA ARG A 137 -3.22 10.24 -0.84
C ARG A 137 -3.83 10.03 0.52
N MET A 138 -4.36 8.82 0.71
CA MET A 138 -4.81 8.38 2.02
C MET A 138 -4.21 7.03 2.37
N ALA A 139 -3.79 6.87 3.62
CA ALA A 139 -3.32 5.61 4.14
C ALA A 139 -3.98 5.31 5.48
N PHE A 140 -4.33 4.05 5.69
CA PHE A 140 -4.74 3.51 6.98
C PHE A 140 -3.80 2.36 7.35
N ARG A 141 -3.27 2.38 8.56
CA ARG A 141 -2.26 1.44 9.03
C ARG A 141 -2.59 0.98 10.45
N SER A 142 -2.25 -0.25 10.78
CA SER A 142 -2.21 -0.76 12.15
C SER A 142 -1.07 -1.74 12.32
N ALA A 143 -0.62 -1.90 13.56
CA ALA A 143 0.14 -3.07 13.95
C ALA A 143 -0.73 -4.33 13.80
N GLU A 144 -0.11 -5.46 13.48
CA GLU A 144 -0.81 -6.74 13.26
C GLU A 144 -1.56 -7.21 14.52
N GLU A 145 -0.99 -6.97 15.69
CA GLU A 145 -1.57 -7.34 16.99
C GLU A 145 -2.87 -6.59 17.33
N ASP A 146 -3.10 -5.43 16.71
CA ASP A 146 -4.28 -4.59 16.96
C ASP A 146 -5.35 -4.74 15.87
N ALA A 147 -4.98 -5.33 14.74
CA ALA A 147 -5.79 -5.38 13.53
C ALA A 147 -7.13 -6.10 13.71
N GLU A 148 -7.15 -7.24 14.38
CA GLU A 148 -8.37 -8.04 14.62
C GLU A 148 -9.36 -7.24 15.46
N TRP A 149 -8.91 -6.69 16.59
CA TRP A 149 -9.75 -5.90 17.48
C TRP A 149 -10.29 -4.63 16.83
N ILE A 150 -9.47 -3.91 16.05
CA ILE A 150 -9.89 -2.72 15.30
C ILE A 150 -10.97 -3.10 14.26
N THR A 151 -10.75 -4.21 13.56
CA THR A 151 -11.68 -4.69 12.53
C THR A 151 -13.02 -5.08 13.14
N ASP A 152 -13.01 -5.85 14.22
CA ASP A 152 -14.23 -6.23 14.94
C ASP A 152 -14.97 -4.99 15.42
N TRP A 153 -14.25 -4.02 15.99
CA TRP A 153 -14.85 -2.77 16.44
C TRP A 153 -15.56 -2.02 15.29
N LEU A 154 -14.91 -1.90 14.14
CA LEU A 154 -15.47 -1.26 12.94
C LEU A 154 -16.68 -2.01 12.37
N GLY A 155 -16.74 -3.33 12.54
CA GLY A 155 -17.89 -4.15 12.12
C GLY A 155 -19.13 -3.93 12.99
N HIS A 156 -18.96 -3.53 14.26
CA HIS A 156 -20.07 -3.31 15.20
C HIS A 156 -20.49 -1.85 15.31
N ALA A 157 -19.57 -0.91 15.08
CA ALA A 157 -19.89 0.50 15.06
C ALA A 157 -20.56 0.87 13.74
N GLU A 158 -21.63 1.67 13.79
CA GLU A 158 -22.17 2.35 12.60
C GLU A 158 -21.14 3.39 12.13
N SER A 159 -20.08 2.93 11.48
CA SER A 159 -19.02 3.81 10.99
C SER A 159 -19.47 4.42 9.67
N HIS A 160 -19.41 5.75 9.63
CA HIS A 160 -19.75 6.51 8.43
C HIS A 160 -18.48 6.83 7.65
N PRO A 161 -18.57 6.90 6.31
CA PRO A 161 -17.44 7.29 5.49
C PRO A 161 -16.96 8.69 5.87
N ILE A 162 -15.65 8.84 6.07
CA ILE A 162 -15.07 10.17 6.24
C ILE A 162 -15.04 10.90 4.90
N PHE A 163 -14.95 12.21 4.95
CA PHE A 163 -14.93 13.07 3.78
C PHE A 163 -16.11 12.81 2.81
N SER A 164 -17.29 12.50 3.35
CA SER A 164 -18.49 12.29 2.52
C SER A 164 -18.90 13.54 1.74
N GLY A 165 -18.40 14.72 2.11
CA GLY A 165 -18.52 15.95 1.31
C GLY A 165 -17.70 15.92 0.01
N GLY A 166 -16.65 15.10 -0.06
CA GLY A 166 -15.93 14.80 -1.30
C GLY A 166 -14.40 14.85 -1.20
N THR A 167 -13.78 13.94 -1.95
CA THR A 167 -12.32 13.83 -2.16
C THR A 167 -12.01 13.68 -3.65
N PRO A 168 -12.37 14.66 -4.50
CA PRO A 168 -12.35 14.52 -5.97
C PRO A 168 -10.96 14.24 -6.57
N ASN A 169 -9.88 14.57 -5.85
CA ASN A 169 -8.51 14.39 -6.33
C ASN A 169 -7.78 13.19 -5.69
N MET A 170 -8.47 12.39 -4.86
CA MET A 170 -7.82 11.30 -4.14
C MET A 170 -7.49 10.16 -5.11
N SER A 171 -6.22 10.07 -5.46
CA SER A 171 -5.71 9.16 -6.48
C SER A 171 -5.14 7.86 -5.89
N SER A 172 -4.73 7.87 -4.63
CA SER A 172 -4.01 6.77 -3.98
C SER A 172 -4.61 6.40 -2.63
N LEU A 173 -4.91 5.11 -2.45
CA LEU A 173 -5.32 4.53 -1.18
C LEU A 173 -4.36 3.40 -0.76
N THR A 174 -3.91 3.44 0.49
CA THR A 174 -3.08 2.39 1.09
C THR A 174 -3.73 1.86 2.36
N ILE A 175 -3.81 0.54 2.50
CA ILE A 175 -4.37 -0.13 3.69
C ILE A 175 -3.32 -1.13 4.17
N VAL A 176 -2.88 -1.00 5.42
CA VAL A 176 -1.87 -1.87 6.03
C VAL A 176 -2.35 -2.41 7.37
N GLY A 177 -2.32 -3.72 7.54
CA GLY A 177 -2.65 -4.39 8.79
C GLY A 177 -4.15 -4.46 9.10
N ILE A 178 -4.94 -3.43 8.81
CA ILE A 178 -6.39 -3.39 9.11
C ILE A 178 -7.27 -3.79 7.94
N ILE A 179 -8.51 -4.16 8.27
CA ILE A 179 -9.54 -4.47 7.29
C ILE A 179 -10.53 -3.32 7.19
N LEU A 180 -10.58 -2.67 6.02
CA LEU A 180 -11.56 -1.63 5.72
C LEU A 180 -12.27 -1.96 4.42
N PHE A 181 -13.58 -2.18 4.48
CA PHE A 181 -14.41 -2.41 3.30
C PHE A 181 -15.70 -1.60 3.33
N PRO A 182 -16.16 -1.05 2.19
CA PRO A 182 -17.49 -0.44 2.10
C PRO A 182 -18.61 -1.47 2.34
N PRO A 183 -19.81 -1.07 2.78
CA PRO A 183 -20.24 0.30 3.08
C PRO A 183 -20.00 0.73 4.54
N THR A 184 -19.64 -0.20 5.43
CA THR A 184 -19.56 0.01 6.88
C THR A 184 -18.19 0.51 7.35
N SER A 185 -17.35 1.03 6.45
CA SER A 185 -16.00 1.51 6.79
C SER A 185 -15.89 3.03 6.73
N PRO A 186 -14.93 3.63 7.45
CA PRO A 186 -14.58 5.04 7.36
C PRO A 186 -13.87 5.39 6.06
N LEU A 187 -13.99 4.58 4.99
CA LEU A 187 -13.32 4.87 3.73
C LEU A 187 -13.97 6.11 3.06
N PRO A 188 -13.16 7.04 2.54
CA PRO A 188 -13.67 8.18 1.78
C PRO A 188 -14.28 7.76 0.44
N PRO A 189 -14.95 8.67 -0.29
CA PRO A 189 -15.41 8.42 -1.65
C PRO A 189 -14.26 7.98 -2.57
N LEU A 190 -14.39 6.79 -3.18
CA LEU A 190 -13.28 6.10 -3.86
C LEU A 190 -13.28 6.28 -5.40
N GLN A 191 -14.15 7.12 -5.94
CA GLN A 191 -14.41 7.19 -7.39
C GLN A 191 -13.21 7.70 -8.22
N ALA A 192 -12.29 8.44 -7.60
CA ALA A 192 -11.10 8.99 -8.25
C ALA A 192 -9.83 8.15 -8.02
N VAL A 193 -9.92 7.07 -7.23
CA VAL A 193 -8.76 6.26 -6.86
C VAL A 193 -8.24 5.52 -8.09
N THR A 194 -6.94 5.68 -8.35
CA THR A 194 -6.21 5.02 -9.45
C THR A 194 -5.16 4.03 -8.95
N PHE A 195 -4.76 4.15 -7.68
CA PHE A 195 -3.79 3.27 -7.03
C PHE A 195 -4.38 2.74 -5.72
N LEU A 196 -4.40 1.41 -5.57
CA LEU A 196 -4.78 0.72 -4.33
C LEU A 196 -3.67 -0.22 -3.92
N SER A 197 -3.16 -0.07 -2.69
CA SER A 197 -2.24 -1.02 -2.07
C SER A 197 -2.86 -1.57 -0.79
N ILE A 198 -2.95 -2.90 -0.68
CA ILE A 198 -3.40 -3.57 0.53
C ILE A 198 -2.31 -4.53 1.01
N THR A 199 -1.94 -4.40 2.28
CA THR A 199 -0.96 -5.26 2.95
C THR A 199 -1.56 -5.77 4.24
N THR A 200 -1.64 -7.08 4.44
CA THR A 200 -2.08 -7.65 5.73
C THR A 200 -0.92 -8.37 6.42
N GLY A 201 -1.04 -8.73 7.69
CA GLY A 201 -0.07 -9.61 8.37
C GLY A 201 -0.57 -11.04 8.47
N THR A 202 -1.89 -11.17 8.59
CA THR A 202 -2.60 -12.43 8.82
C THR A 202 -3.39 -12.83 7.58
N PRO A 203 -3.51 -14.14 7.31
CA PRO A 203 -4.33 -14.62 6.22
C PRO A 203 -5.81 -14.41 6.52
N GLN A 204 -6.48 -13.73 5.58
CA GLN A 204 -7.84 -13.24 5.78
C GLN A 204 -8.72 -13.52 4.55
N TYR A 205 -10.03 -13.69 4.79
CA TYR A 205 -11.00 -14.16 3.79
C TYR A 205 -12.21 -13.22 3.69
N PHE A 206 -12.27 -12.37 2.65
CA PHE A 206 -13.35 -11.40 2.44
C PHE A 206 -13.65 -11.16 0.94
N PRO A 207 -14.09 -12.18 0.18
CA PRO A 207 -14.24 -12.06 -1.26
C PRO A 207 -15.38 -11.11 -1.69
N ALA A 208 -16.48 -11.04 -0.94
CA ALA A 208 -17.61 -10.18 -1.29
C ALA A 208 -17.26 -8.70 -1.05
N GLU A 209 -16.63 -8.42 0.08
CA GLU A 209 -16.22 -7.10 0.52
C GLU A 209 -15.10 -6.55 -0.36
N PHE A 210 -14.15 -7.39 -0.77
CA PHE A 210 -13.13 -7.00 -1.73
C PHE A 210 -13.72 -6.64 -3.10
N ARG A 211 -14.73 -7.37 -3.59
CA ARG A 211 -15.46 -6.99 -4.81
C ARG A 211 -16.16 -5.65 -4.65
N LEU A 212 -16.80 -5.41 -3.49
CA LEU A 212 -17.43 -4.12 -3.20
C LEU A 212 -16.41 -2.98 -3.22
N LEU A 213 -15.24 -3.18 -2.60
CA LEU A 213 -14.14 -2.22 -2.62
C LEU A 213 -13.69 -1.89 -4.06
N LEU A 214 -13.46 -2.90 -4.88
CA LEU A 214 -13.03 -2.69 -6.27
C LEU A 214 -14.11 -2.04 -7.13
N SER A 215 -15.39 -2.39 -6.92
CA SER A 215 -16.50 -1.76 -7.64
C SER A 215 -16.70 -0.27 -7.28
N ALA A 216 -16.28 0.14 -6.07
CA ALA A 216 -16.25 1.53 -5.67
C ALA A 216 -15.11 2.34 -6.34
N MET A 217 -14.14 1.69 -7.00
CA MET A 217 -12.99 2.31 -7.67
C MET A 217 -13.01 2.07 -9.20
N PRO A 218 -13.96 2.67 -9.93
CA PRO A 218 -14.05 2.49 -11.38
C PRO A 218 -12.83 3.02 -12.14
N THR A 219 -12.00 3.88 -11.55
CA THR A 219 -10.79 4.41 -12.20
C THR A 219 -9.50 3.67 -11.83
N LEU A 220 -9.59 2.53 -11.13
CA LEU A 220 -8.42 1.83 -10.63
C LEU A 220 -7.49 1.39 -11.77
N ILE A 221 -6.23 1.82 -11.71
CA ILE A 221 -5.17 1.48 -12.67
C ILE A 221 -4.22 0.47 -12.05
N VAL A 222 -3.73 0.75 -10.85
CA VAL A 222 -2.70 -0.05 -10.15
C VAL A 222 -3.33 -0.71 -8.93
N LEU A 223 -3.16 -2.02 -8.82
CA LEU A 223 -3.56 -2.79 -7.66
C LEU A 223 -2.35 -3.56 -7.12
N GLU A 224 -2.00 -3.31 -5.86
CA GLU A 224 -0.94 -3.99 -5.14
C GLU A 224 -1.53 -4.76 -3.95
N LEU A 225 -1.31 -6.07 -3.92
CA LEU A 225 -1.75 -6.95 -2.83
C LEU A 225 -0.51 -7.63 -2.26
N MET A 226 -0.20 -7.38 -1.00
CA MET A 226 0.98 -7.92 -0.31
C MET A 226 0.53 -8.72 0.92
N SER A 227 1.17 -9.86 1.21
CA SER A 227 0.84 -10.80 2.31
C SER A 227 -0.26 -11.83 2.01
N PRO A 228 -0.53 -12.85 2.86
CA PRO A 228 -1.27 -14.04 2.45
C PRO A 228 -2.79 -13.80 2.43
N PHE A 229 -3.30 -13.06 1.45
CA PHE A 229 -4.74 -12.98 1.18
C PHE A 229 -5.29 -14.33 0.72
N VAL A 230 -5.84 -15.15 1.61
CA VAL A 230 -6.53 -16.37 1.16
C VAL A 230 -7.86 -15.96 0.56
N VAL A 231 -7.85 -15.54 -0.71
CA VAL A 231 -9.09 -15.32 -1.45
C VAL A 231 -9.46 -16.66 -2.08
N ARG A 232 -10.37 -17.42 -1.47
CA ARG A 232 -11.19 -18.36 -2.26
C ARG A 232 -12.24 -17.51 -2.94
N VAL A 233 -11.87 -16.92 -4.07
CA VAL A 233 -12.83 -16.13 -4.83
C VAL A 233 -13.71 -17.11 -5.57
N GLU A 234 -15.02 -16.86 -5.61
CA GLU A 234 -15.75 -17.33 -6.78
C GLU A 234 -15.24 -16.49 -7.96
N ALA A 235 -15.28 -17.03 -9.18
CA ALA A 235 -14.84 -16.32 -10.36
C ALA A 235 -15.34 -14.85 -10.38
N PHE A 236 -14.41 -13.91 -10.54
CA PHE A 236 -14.74 -12.48 -10.56
C PHE A 236 -13.94 -11.77 -11.65
N SER A 237 -14.54 -10.69 -12.16
CA SER A 237 -13.90 -9.84 -13.16
C SER A 237 -13.75 -8.43 -12.63
N THR A 238 -12.58 -7.86 -12.84
CA THR A 238 -12.32 -6.45 -12.55
C THR A 238 -12.26 -5.70 -13.88
N PRO A 239 -12.97 -4.57 -14.02
CA PRO A 239 -13.05 -3.91 -15.31
C PRO A 239 -11.75 -3.20 -15.72
N ASN A 240 -10.87 -2.80 -14.80
CA ASN A 240 -9.90 -1.71 -15.09
C ASN A 240 -8.41 -1.84 -14.74
N PRO A 241 -7.91 -2.75 -13.87
CA PRO A 241 -6.50 -2.67 -13.49
C PRO A 241 -5.58 -3.04 -14.66
N ARG A 242 -4.58 -2.20 -14.95
CA ARG A 242 -3.60 -2.40 -16.03
C ARG A 242 -2.32 -3.05 -15.49
N PRO A 243 -1.61 -2.45 -14.52
CA PRO A 243 -0.65 -3.19 -13.71
C PRO A 243 -1.30 -3.80 -12.47
N LEU A 244 -0.89 -5.03 -12.18
CA LEU A 244 -1.22 -5.77 -10.99
C LEU A 244 0.07 -6.29 -10.36
N THR A 245 0.26 -5.97 -9.09
CA THR A 245 1.34 -6.53 -8.28
C THR A 245 0.76 -7.40 -7.19
N LEU A 246 1.20 -8.65 -7.13
CA LEU A 246 0.87 -9.63 -6.11
C LEU A 246 2.18 -10.00 -5.41
N SER A 247 2.19 -9.99 -4.08
CA SER A 247 3.30 -10.47 -3.29
C SER A 247 2.83 -11.52 -2.29
N ASP A 248 3.64 -12.54 -2.08
CA ASP A 248 3.49 -13.63 -1.10
C ASP A 248 2.44 -14.71 -1.46
N LEU A 249 2.19 -15.62 -0.51
CA LEU A 249 1.66 -17.00 -0.60
C LEU A 249 0.31 -17.26 -1.31
N THR A 250 -0.34 -16.27 -1.92
CA THR A 250 -1.75 -16.39 -2.33
C THR A 250 -2.09 -16.01 -3.76
N ALA A 251 -1.07 -15.76 -4.59
CA ALA A 251 -1.28 -15.48 -6.01
C ALA A 251 -2.00 -16.63 -6.76
N ASN A 252 -1.80 -17.89 -6.37
CA ASN A 252 -2.35 -19.05 -7.09
C ASN A 252 -3.89 -19.01 -7.17
N ASN A 253 -4.58 -18.98 -6.02
CA ASN A 253 -6.04 -18.99 -5.97
C ASN A 253 -6.63 -17.72 -6.61
N LEU A 254 -5.95 -16.58 -6.44
CA LEU A 254 -6.40 -15.32 -7.03
C LEU A 254 -6.30 -15.37 -8.56
N ILE A 255 -5.18 -15.83 -9.11
CA ILE A 255 -4.96 -15.93 -10.56
C ILE A 255 -5.85 -17.01 -11.19
N GLU A 256 -6.16 -18.08 -10.44
CA GLU A 256 -7.10 -19.11 -10.85
C GLU A 256 -8.51 -18.53 -11.06
N GLU A 257 -8.99 -17.68 -10.17
CA GLU A 257 -10.40 -17.24 -10.19
C GLU A 257 -10.60 -15.85 -10.83
N TRP A 258 -9.52 -15.11 -11.03
CA TRP A 258 -9.59 -13.75 -11.56
C TRP A 258 -9.53 -13.69 -13.08
N THR A 259 -10.49 -12.98 -13.68
CA THR A 259 -10.47 -12.58 -15.09
C THR A 259 -10.23 -11.07 -15.20
N ALA A 260 -9.08 -10.69 -15.78
CA ALA A 260 -8.67 -9.30 -15.94
C ALA A 260 -8.38 -9.00 -17.43
N PRO A 261 -9.42 -8.70 -18.23
CA PRO A 261 -9.30 -8.60 -19.69
C PRO A 261 -8.41 -7.43 -20.15
N VAL A 262 -8.21 -6.43 -19.30
CA VAL A 262 -7.41 -5.24 -19.59
C VAL A 262 -6.02 -5.25 -18.93
N LEU A 263 -5.65 -6.34 -18.26
CA LEU A 263 -4.38 -6.46 -17.57
C LEU A 263 -3.21 -6.47 -18.56
N GLN A 264 -2.26 -5.56 -18.37
CA GLN A 264 -1.08 -5.39 -19.21
C GLN A 264 0.21 -5.86 -18.54
N SER A 265 0.32 -5.70 -17.22
CA SER A 265 1.50 -6.10 -16.46
C SER A 265 1.09 -6.85 -15.21
N LEU A 266 1.69 -8.02 -15.00
CA LEU A 266 1.50 -8.84 -13.81
C LEU A 266 2.84 -9.03 -13.12
N CYS A 267 2.96 -8.60 -11.87
CA CYS A 267 4.10 -8.88 -11.02
C CYS A 267 3.65 -9.83 -9.92
N ILE A 268 4.36 -10.94 -9.73
CA ILE A 268 4.10 -11.91 -8.67
C ILE A 268 5.42 -12.15 -7.93
N SER A 269 5.59 -11.60 -6.73
CA SER A 269 6.83 -11.73 -5.94
C SER A 269 6.67 -12.65 -4.74
N ARG A 270 7.79 -13.23 -4.27
CA ARG A 270 7.90 -13.99 -3.01
C ARG A 270 6.95 -15.19 -2.87
N LEU A 271 6.77 -15.97 -3.95
CA LEU A 271 6.01 -17.21 -3.83
C LEU A 271 6.80 -18.27 -3.05
N CYS A 272 6.25 -18.68 -1.90
CA CYS A 272 6.87 -19.69 -1.04
C CYS A 272 6.71 -21.11 -1.61
N GLU A 273 5.58 -21.44 -2.23
CA GLU A 273 5.30 -22.75 -2.84
C GLU A 273 4.36 -22.62 -4.07
N GLY A 274 4.61 -23.39 -5.14
CA GLY A 274 3.59 -23.69 -6.15
C GLY A 274 3.29 -22.64 -7.25
N ILE A 275 4.22 -21.77 -7.63
CA ILE A 275 4.03 -20.86 -8.80
C ILE A 275 3.63 -21.57 -10.10
N ASN A 276 4.00 -22.84 -10.24
CA ASN A 276 3.60 -23.68 -11.39
C ASN A 276 2.09 -23.80 -11.52
N ASP A 277 1.36 -23.73 -10.40
CA ASP A 277 -0.10 -23.80 -10.39
C ASP A 277 -0.67 -22.45 -10.85
N ALA A 278 -0.19 -21.32 -10.32
CA ALA A 278 -0.55 -19.98 -10.83
C ALA A 278 -0.32 -19.84 -12.35
N LEU A 279 0.84 -20.30 -12.83
CA LEU A 279 1.20 -20.20 -14.25
C LEU A 279 0.26 -20.99 -15.16
N GLN A 280 -0.31 -22.11 -14.71
CA GLN A 280 -1.28 -22.87 -15.50
C GLN A 280 -2.59 -22.10 -15.72
N HIS A 281 -2.89 -21.15 -14.85
CA HIS A 281 -4.09 -20.32 -14.93
C HIS A 281 -3.88 -19.02 -15.72
N ILE A 282 -2.64 -18.63 -16.02
CA ILE A 282 -2.33 -17.49 -16.88
C ILE A 282 -2.44 -17.93 -18.34
N ASN A 283 -3.49 -17.48 -19.01
CA ASN A 283 -3.72 -17.73 -20.43
C ASN A 283 -4.42 -16.53 -21.10
N THR A 284 -4.46 -16.55 -22.44
CA THR A 284 -5.08 -15.51 -23.27
C THR A 284 -6.59 -15.37 -23.10
N THR A 285 -7.31 -16.34 -22.51
CA THR A 285 -8.75 -16.18 -22.27
C THR A 285 -9.03 -15.32 -21.05
N LYS A 286 -8.20 -15.41 -20.00
CA LYS A 286 -8.31 -14.60 -18.79
C LYS A 286 -7.54 -13.29 -18.84
N TYR A 287 -6.41 -13.27 -19.55
CA TYR A 287 -5.48 -12.15 -19.62
C TYR A 287 -5.06 -11.86 -21.07
N PRO A 288 -6.00 -11.55 -21.98
CA PRO A 288 -5.72 -11.38 -23.42
C PRO A 288 -4.71 -10.27 -23.73
N LEU A 289 -4.60 -9.24 -22.87
CA LEU A 289 -3.74 -8.07 -23.10
C LEU A 289 -2.42 -8.09 -22.30
N LEU A 290 -2.06 -9.23 -21.69
CA LEU A 290 -0.88 -9.32 -20.84
C LEU A 290 0.42 -9.21 -21.65
N GLU A 291 1.14 -8.10 -21.48
CA GLU A 291 2.39 -7.83 -22.20
C GLU A 291 3.64 -8.05 -21.35
N SER A 292 3.53 -7.91 -20.03
CA SER A 292 4.65 -7.98 -19.09
C SER A 292 4.34 -8.89 -17.92
N LEU A 293 5.27 -9.81 -17.60
CA LEU A 293 5.18 -10.70 -16.46
C LEU A 293 6.47 -10.67 -15.66
N VAL A 294 6.38 -10.35 -14.37
CA VAL A 294 7.48 -10.44 -13.41
C VAL A 294 7.15 -11.54 -12.42
N LEU A 295 8.06 -12.50 -12.26
CA LEU A 295 7.90 -13.63 -11.33
C LEU A 295 9.07 -13.65 -10.36
N GLY A 296 8.79 -13.63 -9.06
CA GLY A 296 9.76 -13.73 -7.98
C GLY A 296 9.49 -14.97 -7.14
N GLY A 297 10.46 -15.87 -7.04
CA GLY A 297 10.33 -17.09 -6.23
C GLY A 297 11.47 -18.08 -6.42
N ARG A 298 11.73 -18.87 -5.37
CA ARG A 298 12.90 -19.77 -5.30
C ARG A 298 12.78 -21.01 -6.20
N ARG A 299 11.56 -21.45 -6.52
CA ARG A 299 11.29 -22.69 -7.26
C ARG A 299 10.17 -22.50 -8.27
N PHE A 300 10.51 -22.61 -9.55
CA PHE A 300 9.53 -22.68 -10.63
C PHE A 300 10.03 -23.51 -11.80
N THR A 301 9.07 -24.01 -12.57
CA THR A 301 9.26 -24.65 -13.87
C THR A 301 8.25 -24.03 -14.84
N LEU A 302 8.72 -23.20 -15.78
CA LEU A 302 7.85 -22.80 -16.89
C LEU A 302 7.59 -24.04 -17.75
N THR A 303 6.36 -24.18 -18.25
CA THR A 303 6.02 -25.22 -19.23
C THR A 303 6.04 -24.63 -20.64
N SER A 304 6.29 -25.45 -21.66
CA SER A 304 6.15 -25.00 -23.05
C SER A 304 4.72 -24.52 -23.34
N SER A 305 3.71 -25.12 -22.70
CA SER A 305 2.33 -24.69 -22.81
C SER A 305 2.10 -23.26 -22.34
N PHE A 306 2.76 -22.81 -21.27
CA PHE A 306 2.67 -21.42 -20.80
C PHE A 306 3.24 -20.42 -21.81
N VAL A 307 4.40 -20.73 -22.40
CA VAL A 307 5.05 -19.88 -23.40
C VAL A 307 4.18 -19.71 -24.66
N HIS A 308 3.44 -20.75 -25.05
CA HIS A 308 2.51 -20.70 -26.19
C HIS A 308 1.11 -20.19 -25.83
N ALA A 309 0.73 -20.17 -24.55
CA ALA A 309 -0.58 -19.69 -24.12
C ALA A 309 -0.68 -18.17 -24.02
N THR A 310 0.42 -17.44 -24.26
CA THR A 310 0.54 -15.99 -24.01
C THR A 310 1.18 -15.28 -25.20
N ASP A 311 0.53 -15.33 -26.37
CA ASP A 311 1.02 -14.74 -27.63
C ASP A 311 1.27 -13.21 -27.58
N THR A 312 0.67 -12.51 -26.61
CA THR A 312 0.82 -11.07 -26.39
C THR A 312 1.99 -10.67 -25.50
N LEU A 313 2.66 -11.65 -24.88
CA LEU A 313 3.63 -11.43 -23.84
C LEU A 313 4.99 -11.03 -24.43
N LYS A 314 5.44 -9.81 -24.13
CA LYS A 314 6.66 -9.18 -24.66
C LYS A 314 7.82 -9.21 -23.68
N HIS A 315 7.52 -9.21 -22.38
CA HIS A 315 8.53 -9.11 -21.32
C HIS A 315 8.28 -10.16 -20.23
N VAL A 316 9.32 -10.93 -19.91
CA VAL A 316 9.33 -11.83 -18.75
C VAL A 316 10.55 -11.51 -17.90
N SER A 317 10.33 -11.09 -16.67
CA SER A 317 11.40 -10.90 -15.69
C SER A 317 11.30 -11.94 -14.59
N LEU A 318 12.43 -12.58 -14.29
CA LEU A 318 12.53 -13.63 -13.29
C LEU A 318 13.44 -13.14 -12.16
N MET A 319 12.89 -13.03 -10.97
CA MET A 319 13.55 -12.59 -9.75
C MET A 319 13.73 -13.77 -8.78
N ASP A 320 14.84 -13.78 -8.04
CA ASP A 320 15.15 -14.78 -7.01
C ASP A 320 15.14 -16.24 -7.51
N ILE A 321 15.46 -16.43 -8.80
CA ILE A 321 15.47 -17.74 -9.46
C ILE A 321 16.66 -18.59 -8.97
N SER A 322 16.40 -19.85 -8.63
CA SER A 322 17.50 -20.79 -8.37
C SER A 322 18.29 -21.08 -9.66
N LYS A 323 19.61 -21.29 -9.54
CA LYS A 323 20.46 -21.66 -10.69
C LYS A 323 19.90 -22.84 -11.50
N LYS A 324 19.35 -23.85 -10.82
CA LYS A 324 18.73 -25.02 -11.46
C LYS A 324 17.52 -24.62 -12.32
N SER A 325 16.63 -23.77 -11.80
CA SER A 325 15.48 -23.27 -12.56
C SER A 325 15.93 -22.42 -13.75
N ALA A 326 17.00 -21.62 -13.63
CA ALA A 326 17.54 -20.87 -14.76
C ALA A 326 18.07 -21.79 -15.87
N ASP A 327 18.80 -22.85 -15.50
CA ASP A 327 19.35 -23.82 -16.45
C ASP A 327 18.24 -24.61 -17.18
N ASP A 328 17.17 -24.99 -16.47
CA ASP A 328 16.03 -25.70 -17.05
C ASP A 328 15.27 -24.83 -18.07
N LEU A 329 15.12 -23.53 -17.79
CA LEU A 329 14.51 -22.57 -18.73
C LEU A 329 15.34 -22.34 -19.97
N LEU A 330 16.65 -22.18 -19.80
CA LEU A 330 17.55 -22.02 -20.93
C LEU A 330 17.46 -23.23 -21.86
N ARG A 331 17.44 -24.46 -21.32
CA ARG A 331 17.25 -25.69 -22.11
C ARG A 331 15.94 -25.74 -22.87
N MET A 332 14.86 -25.17 -22.34
CA MET A 332 13.59 -25.08 -23.04
C MET A 332 13.58 -24.05 -24.17
N VAL A 333 14.30 -22.94 -24.00
CA VAL A 333 14.29 -21.81 -24.94
C VAL A 333 15.40 -21.94 -26.00
N THR A 334 16.42 -22.78 -25.78
CA THR A 334 17.45 -23.10 -26.77
C THR A 334 17.31 -24.53 -27.31
N PRO A 335 17.06 -24.75 -28.61
CA PRO A 335 16.77 -26.07 -29.18
C PRO A 335 18.03 -26.95 -29.42
N SER A 336 19.16 -26.76 -28.71
CA SER A 336 20.42 -27.50 -28.99
C SER A 336 21.30 -27.70 -27.74
N PRO A 337 22.11 -28.77 -27.67
CA PRO A 337 22.68 -29.29 -26.42
C PRO A 337 23.79 -28.40 -25.82
N PRO A 338 24.05 -28.52 -24.50
CA PRO A 338 24.88 -27.59 -23.75
C PRO A 338 26.34 -28.02 -23.82
N TYR A 339 27.06 -27.56 -24.83
CA TYR A 339 28.52 -27.56 -24.76
C TYR A 339 29.03 -26.20 -25.23
N LEU A 340 29.83 -25.58 -24.35
CA LEU A 340 30.55 -24.31 -24.49
C LEU A 340 29.76 -23.07 -24.04
N TRP A 341 29.86 -22.76 -22.75
CA TRP A 341 29.81 -21.38 -22.29
C TRP A 341 31.25 -20.84 -22.24
N PRO A 342 31.58 -19.73 -22.94
CA PRO A 342 32.59 -18.80 -22.48
C PRO A 342 31.98 -17.86 -21.43
N ASP A 343 32.84 -17.24 -20.63
CA ASP A 343 32.52 -16.36 -19.51
C ASP A 343 31.41 -15.35 -19.77
N TYR A 344 30.61 -15.12 -18.73
CA TYR A 344 29.53 -14.12 -18.62
C TYR A 344 30.01 -12.73 -19.06
N ASN A 345 29.91 -12.45 -20.35
CA ASN A 345 29.72 -11.12 -20.94
C ASN A 345 29.39 -11.31 -22.43
N HIS A 346 28.12 -11.07 -22.78
CA HIS A 346 27.53 -11.15 -24.13
C HIS A 346 27.27 -12.54 -24.73
N CYS A 347 26.17 -13.17 -24.33
CA CYS A 347 25.55 -14.26 -25.11
C CYS A 347 24.39 -13.73 -25.98
N ARG A 348 24.44 -14.02 -27.29
CA ARG A 348 23.35 -13.76 -28.25
C ARG A 348 22.26 -14.83 -28.10
N LEU A 349 21.06 -14.41 -27.72
CA LEU A 349 19.87 -15.27 -27.57
C LEU A 349 19.19 -15.58 -28.92
N ALA A 350 18.50 -16.74 -28.95
CA ALA A 350 17.76 -17.35 -30.07
C ALA A 350 16.51 -16.52 -30.49
N PRO A 351 15.86 -16.80 -31.65
CA PRO A 351 14.77 -15.98 -32.18
C PRO A 351 13.54 -15.84 -31.27
N LEU A 352 13.19 -16.87 -30.47
CA LEU A 352 12.09 -16.83 -29.50
C LEU A 352 12.43 -15.97 -28.27
N ALA A 353 13.67 -16.04 -27.81
CA ALA A 353 14.21 -15.15 -26.78
C ALA A 353 14.52 -13.72 -27.30
N ARG A 354 14.32 -13.46 -28.60
CA ARG A 354 14.33 -12.12 -29.19
C ARG A 354 12.94 -11.48 -29.27
N SER A 355 11.85 -12.27 -29.27
CA SER A 355 10.50 -11.70 -29.22
C SER A 355 10.04 -11.44 -27.79
N ILE A 356 10.53 -12.21 -26.82
CA ILE A 356 10.28 -12.02 -25.39
C ILE A 356 11.57 -11.55 -24.73
N GLY A 357 11.60 -10.29 -24.26
CA GLY A 357 12.72 -9.77 -23.47
C GLY A 357 12.79 -10.48 -22.13
N LEU A 358 13.68 -11.47 -22.02
CA LEU A 358 13.95 -12.23 -20.80
C LEU A 358 15.04 -11.55 -19.96
N HIS A 359 14.70 -11.19 -18.73
CA HIS A 359 15.65 -10.62 -17.76
C HIS A 359 15.74 -11.49 -16.51
N PHE A 360 16.97 -11.77 -16.06
CA PHE A 360 17.26 -12.56 -14.86
C PHE A 360 17.92 -11.68 -13.81
N TYR A 361 17.39 -11.71 -12.58
CA TYR A 361 17.98 -11.05 -11.42
C TYR A 361 18.19 -12.08 -10.31
N SER A 362 19.45 -12.34 -9.95
CA SER A 362 19.83 -13.22 -8.84
C SER A 362 20.34 -12.39 -7.67
N SER A 363 19.85 -12.67 -6.46
CA SER A 363 20.38 -12.13 -5.21
C SER A 363 21.63 -12.88 -4.72
N GLU A 364 21.99 -14.00 -5.36
CA GLU A 364 23.16 -14.83 -5.03
C GLU A 364 24.33 -14.57 -6.02
N LEU A 365 24.83 -13.33 -6.05
CA LEU A 365 26.10 -12.98 -6.69
C LEU A 365 27.04 -12.29 -5.71
#